data_AF-S5AFR3-F1
#
_entry.id   AF-S5AFR3-F1
#
_cell.length_a   1.000
_cell.length_b   1.000
_cell.length_c   1.000
_cell.angle_alpha   90.00
_cell.angle_beta   90.00
_cell.angle_gamma   90.00
#
_symmetry.space_group_name_H-M   'P 1'
#
loop_
_entity.id
_entity.type
_entity.pdbx_description
1 polymer ?
#
loop_
_entity_poly.entity_id
_entity_poly.type
_entity_poly.pdbx_seq_one_letter_code
_entity_poly.pdbx_strand_id
1 'polypeptide(L)'
;MKINKKLAPIPLFVSLALTGCIEVDDDSNDGVVEALNQQNAVLTEQNNLLAEQIENNQTSVTLAGAVVDTRTDTPLVGLNVTVYQGNTLVAEGVTSENGGLT
;
A
#
# COMPACT_ATOMS: atom_id res chain seq x y z
N MET A 1 17.18 20.65 7.56
CA MET A 1 16.61 19.61 8.45
C MET A 1 15.80 18.66 7.57
N LYS A 2 16.30 17.45 7.27
CA LYS A 2 15.61 16.46 6.42
C LYS A 2 15.00 15.39 7.33
N ILE A 3 13.68 15.34 7.40
CA ILE A 3 12.97 14.42 8.28
C ILE A 3 12.80 13.10 7.53
N ASN A 4 13.59 12.10 7.93
CA ASN A 4 13.47 10.72 7.46
C ASN A 4 12.22 10.10 8.09
N LYS A 5 11.14 9.88 7.33
CA LYS A 5 10.03 9.03 7.79
C LYS A 5 10.32 7.59 7.41
N LYS A 6 11.13 6.90 8.24
CA LYS A 6 11.07 5.44 8.31
C LYS A 6 9.66 5.08 8.81
N LEU A 7 8.85 4.42 7.99
CA LEU A 7 7.64 3.76 8.47
C LEU A 7 8.08 2.66 9.43
N ALA A 8 7.95 2.93 10.73
CA ALA A 8 8.11 1.91 11.74
C ALA A 8 6.91 0.97 11.66
N PRO A 9 7.10 -0.36 11.62
CA PRO A 9 6.00 -1.29 11.80
C PRO A 9 5.44 -1.07 13.21
N ILE A 10 4.16 -0.69 13.31
CA ILE A 10 3.45 -0.61 14.58
C ILE A 10 3.29 -2.05 15.06
N PRO A 11 3.93 -2.46 16.17
CA PRO A 11 3.70 -3.79 16.71
C PRO A 11 2.31 -3.78 17.33
N LEU A 12 1.34 -4.39 16.64
CA LEU A 12 -0.03 -4.54 17.11
C LEU A 12 -0.10 -5.64 18.19
N PHE A 13 0.57 -5.44 19.32
CA PHE A 13 0.35 -6.25 20.51
C PHE A 13 -0.90 -5.73 21.22
N VAL A 14 -2.07 -6.16 20.72
CA VAL A 14 -3.31 -6.12 21.50
C VAL A 14 -3.20 -7.27 22.50
N SER A 15 -2.44 -7.04 23.57
CA SER A 15 -2.51 -7.86 24.78
C SER A 15 -3.83 -7.51 25.47
N LEU A 16 -4.93 -8.10 24.99
CA LEU A 16 -6.17 -8.20 25.75
C LEU A 16 -5.88 -9.10 26.95
N ALA A 17 -5.27 -8.54 27.98
CA ALA A 17 -5.36 -9.06 29.33
C ALA A 17 -6.79 -8.80 29.81
N LEU A 18 -7.77 -9.49 29.21
CA LEU A 18 -9.12 -9.56 29.73
C LEU A 18 -9.17 -10.72 30.73
N THR A 19 -8.38 -10.62 31.80
CA THR A 19 -8.60 -11.40 33.01
C THR A 19 -9.70 -10.71 33.82
N GLY A 20 -10.89 -10.67 33.22
CA GLY A 20 -12.13 -10.33 33.88
C GLY A 20 -13.08 -11.45 33.54
N CYS A 21 -13.39 -12.28 34.52
CA CYS A 21 -14.24 -13.44 34.40
C CYS A 21 -15.53 -13.08 33.63
N ILE A 22 -15.79 -13.76 32.52
CA ILE A 22 -17.15 -13.86 31.99
C ILE A 22 -17.86 -14.83 32.94
N GLU A 23 -18.32 -14.30 34.08
CA GLU A 23 -19.25 -14.95 34.97
C GLU A 23 -20.64 -14.70 34.39
N VAL A 24 -21.31 -15.76 33.95
CA VAL A 24 -22.60 -15.71 33.27
C VAL A 24 -23.69 -15.94 34.32
N ASP A 25 -23.96 -14.92 35.13
CA ASP A 25 -25.23 -14.79 35.86
C ASP A 25 -26.25 -14.07 34.95
N ASP A 26 -27.54 -14.39 35.05
CA ASP A 26 -28.63 -13.97 34.12
C ASP A 26 -28.71 -12.44 33.81
N ASP A 27 -28.09 -11.57 34.62
CA ASP A 27 -27.95 -10.12 34.38
C ASP A 27 -26.75 -9.75 33.46
N SER A 28 -25.95 -10.72 33.02
CA SER A 28 -24.67 -10.52 32.29
C SER A 28 -24.84 -10.42 30.77
N ASN A 29 -26.05 -10.60 30.24
CA ASN A 29 -26.30 -10.54 28.81
C ASN A 29 -26.07 -9.13 28.24
N ASP A 30 -26.34 -8.08 29.01
CA ASP A 30 -26.11 -6.68 28.61
C ASP A 30 -24.60 -6.39 28.42
N GLY A 31 -23.74 -6.90 29.29
CA GLY A 31 -22.29 -6.71 29.18
C GLY A 31 -21.69 -7.45 27.97
N VAL A 32 -22.24 -8.62 27.63
CA VAL A 32 -21.84 -9.37 26.42
C VAL A 32 -22.30 -8.63 25.15
N VAL A 33 -23.50 -8.07 25.14
CA VAL A 33 -24.01 -7.27 24.03
C VAL A 33 -23.18 -6.00 23.85
N GLU A 34 -22.79 -5.31 24.93
CA GLU A 34 -21.94 -4.13 24.86
C GLU A 34 -20.54 -4.48 24.32
N ALA A 35 -19.91 -5.56 24.81
CA ALA A 35 -18.61 -6.01 24.35
C ALA A 35 -18.62 -6.44 22.87
N LEU A 36 -19.69 -7.10 22.41
CA LEU A 36 -19.86 -7.48 21.00
C LEU A 36 -20.06 -6.24 20.11
N ASN A 37 -20.85 -5.26 20.55
CA ASN A 37 -21.01 -4.00 19.83
C ASN A 37 -19.68 -3.22 19.75
N GLN A 38 -18.89 -3.24 20.83
CA GLN A 38 -17.58 -2.62 20.86
C GLN A 38 -16.60 -3.31 19.91
N GLN A 39 -16.60 -4.65 19.85
CA GLN A 39 -15.82 -5.40 18.85
C GLN A 39 -16.26 -5.09 17.42
N ASN A 40 -17.57 -5.01 17.15
CA ASN A 40 -18.09 -4.69 15.82
C ASN A 40 -17.70 -3.28 15.37
N ALA A 41 -17.69 -2.30 16.29
CA ALA A 41 -17.20 -0.96 16.00
C ALA A 41 -15.71 -0.96 15.65
N VAL A 42 -14.88 -1.71 16.39
CA VAL A 42 -13.44 -1.85 16.10
C VAL A 42 -13.18 -2.54 14.76
N LEU A 43 -13.94 -3.59 14.42
CA LEU A 43 -13.84 -4.27 13.12
C LEU A 43 -14.24 -3.34 11.97
N THR A 44 -15.26 -2.52 12.17
CA THR A 44 -15.70 -1.52 11.18
C THR A 44 -14.61 -0.49 10.92
N GLU A 45 -13.96 0.00 11.98
CA GLU A 45 -12.84 0.93 11.87
C GLU A 45 -11.64 0.30 11.16
N GLN A 46 -11.31 -0.96 11.46
CA GLN A 46 -10.24 -1.68 10.76
C GLN A 46 -10.54 -1.85 9.27
N ASN A 47 -11.78 -2.15 8.91
CA ASN A 47 -12.20 -2.26 7.51
C ASN A 47 -12.11 -0.91 6.78
N ASN A 48 -12.50 0.19 7.42
CA ASN A 48 -12.40 1.54 6.85
C ASN A 48 -10.93 1.93 6.61
N LEU A 49 -10.06 1.71 7.60
CA LEU A 49 -8.62 2.00 7.48
C LEU A 49 -7.96 1.13 6.38
N LEU A 50 -8.37 -0.13 6.25
CA LEU A 50 -7.89 -1.00 5.17
C LEU A 50 -8.35 -0.52 3.80
N ALA A 51 -9.62 -0.12 3.67
CA ALA A 51 -10.16 0.44 2.43
C ALA A 51 -9.42 1.72 2.02
N GLU A 52 -9.19 2.62 2.97
CA GLU A 52 -8.43 3.85 2.75
C GLU A 52 -6.96 3.57 2.35
N GLN A 53 -6.32 2.56 2.95
CA GLN A 53 -4.97 2.14 2.55
C GLN A 53 -4.93 1.53 1.15
N ILE A 54 -5.96 0.77 0.76
CA ILE A 54 -6.08 0.21 -0.59
C ILE A 54 -6.26 1.34 -1.59
N GLU A 55 -7.18 2.28 -1.33
CA GLU A 55 -7.44 3.44 -2.19
C GLU A 55 -6.19 4.30 -2.38
N ASN A 56 -5.49 4.61 -1.29
CA ASN A 56 -4.25 5.39 -1.36
C ASN A 56 -3.09 4.63 -2.04
N ASN A 57 -3.08 3.30 -2.03
CA ASN A 57 -2.07 2.49 -2.75
C ASN A 57 -2.38 2.30 -4.25
N GLN A 58 -3.55 2.74 -4.74
CA GLN A 58 -3.93 2.59 -6.15
C GLN A 58 -3.44 3.73 -7.06
N THR A 59 -2.68 4.71 -6.56
CA THR A 59 -2.08 5.73 -7.43
C THR A 59 -0.89 5.15 -8.19
N SER A 60 -1.14 4.50 -9.33
CA SER A 60 -0.09 4.14 -10.27
C SER A 60 0.33 5.37 -11.07
N VAL A 61 1.65 5.55 -11.21
CA VAL A 61 2.23 6.55 -12.11
C VAL A 61 2.77 5.81 -13.32
N THR A 62 2.21 6.08 -14.49
CA THR A 62 2.71 5.53 -15.76
C THR A 62 3.79 6.46 -16.33
N LEU A 63 4.97 5.92 -16.62
CA LEU A 63 6.00 6.62 -17.40
C LEU A 63 5.97 6.10 -18.83
N ALA A 64 5.66 6.98 -19.78
CA ALA A 64 5.72 6.69 -21.21
C ALA A 64 6.70 7.64 -21.88
N GLY A 65 7.43 7.16 -22.90
CA GLY A 65 8.41 7.96 -23.62
C GLY A 65 8.81 7.35 -24.95
N ALA A 66 9.73 8.01 -25.65
CA ALA A 66 10.34 7.52 -26.88
C ALA A 66 11.84 7.85 -26.91
N VAL A 67 12.63 6.97 -27.53
CA VAL A 67 14.07 7.14 -27.72
C VAL A 67 14.37 7.36 -29.20
N VAL A 68 15.07 8.45 -29.49
CA VAL A 68 15.33 8.94 -30.86
C VAL A 68 16.81 9.27 -31.02
N ASP A 69 17.40 8.93 -32.18
CA ASP A 69 18.74 9.38 -32.56
C ASP A 69 18.68 10.86 -32.98
N THR A 70 19.30 11.73 -32.20
CA THR A 70 19.31 13.19 -32.45
C THR A 70 20.01 13.63 -33.75
N ARG A 71 20.84 12.78 -34.35
CA ARG A 71 21.54 13.12 -35.60
C ARG A 71 20.67 12.87 -36.83
N THR A 72 19.88 11.80 -36.80
CA THR A 72 19.06 11.34 -37.93
C THR A 72 17.57 11.56 -37.73
N ASP A 73 17.17 11.96 -36.52
CA ASP A 73 15.77 12.10 -36.08
C ASP A 73 14.96 10.80 -36.25
N THR A 74 15.65 9.66 -36.14
CA THR A 74 15.05 8.33 -36.33
C THR A 74 14.84 7.61 -34.99
N PRO A 75 13.68 6.97 -34.77
CA PRO A 75 13.46 6.18 -33.57
C PRO A 75 14.42 5.00 -33.45
N LEU A 76 14.85 4.71 -32.22
CA LEU A 76 15.77 3.60 -31.95
C LEU A 76 15.02 2.40 -31.39
N VAL A 77 15.09 1.28 -32.11
CA VAL A 77 14.38 0.03 -31.82
C VAL A 77 15.31 -0.96 -31.13
N GLY A 78 14.77 -1.73 -30.18
CA GLY A 78 15.52 -2.82 -29.56
C GLY A 78 16.53 -2.37 -28.50
N LEU A 79 16.41 -1.14 -27.99
CA LEU A 79 17.26 -0.66 -26.91
C LEU A 79 16.73 -1.12 -25.56
N ASN A 80 17.61 -1.64 -24.71
CA ASN A 80 17.28 -1.89 -23.31
C ASN A 80 17.15 -0.57 -22.57
N VAL A 81 16.00 -0.36 -21.94
CA VAL A 81 15.71 0.79 -21.08
C VAL A 81 15.47 0.31 -19.67
N THR A 82 16.10 0.98 -18.72
CA THR A 82 16.08 0.63 -17.31
C THR A 82 15.68 1.86 -16.51
N VAL A 83 14.60 1.75 -15.72
CA VAL A 83 14.06 2.86 -14.93
C VAL A 83 14.46 2.66 -13.47
N TYR A 84 15.06 3.69 -12.88
CA TYR A 84 15.48 3.69 -11.48
C TYR A 84 14.72 4.74 -10.67
N GLN A 85 14.33 4.38 -9.46
CA GLN A 85 13.92 5.31 -8.42
C GLN A 85 15.06 5.44 -7.41
N GLY A 86 15.85 6.51 -7.52
CA GLY A 86 17.07 6.67 -6.74
C GLY A 86 18.11 5.60 -7.12
N ASN A 87 18.34 4.64 -6.22
CA ASN A 87 19.25 3.52 -6.43
C ASN A 87 18.53 2.18 -6.69
N THR A 88 17.20 2.18 -6.71
CA THR A 88 16.38 0.96 -6.85
C THR A 88 15.89 0.85 -8.29
N LEU A 89 16.11 -0.32 -8.90
CA LEU A 89 15.52 -0.68 -10.18
C LEU A 89 14.00 -0.84 -10.02
N VAL A 90 13.20 -0.13 -10.82
CA VAL A 90 11.73 -0.19 -10.76
C VAL A 90 11.07 -0.77 -12.01
N ALA A 91 11.73 -0.69 -13.17
CA ALA A 91 11.25 -1.32 -14.40
C ALA A 91 12.39 -1.55 -15.41
N GLU A 92 12.21 -2.54 -16.26
CA GLU A 92 13.06 -2.82 -17.42
C GLU A 92 12.17 -3.03 -18.64
N GLY A 93 12.61 -2.57 -19.80
CA GLY A 93 11.87 -2.70 -21.04
C GLY A 93 12.78 -2.60 -22.26
N VAL A 94 12.19 -2.84 -23.42
CA VAL A 94 12.86 -2.73 -24.71
C VAL A 94 12.06 -1.78 -25.59
N THR A 95 12.74 -0.87 -26.30
CA THR A 95 12.05 0.08 -27.17
C THR A 95 11.39 -0.62 -28.37
N SER A 96 10.13 -0.24 -28.65
CA SER A 96 9.36 -0.73 -29.80
C SER A 96 9.81 -0.12 -31.12
N GLU A 97 9.19 -0.51 -32.23
CA GLU A 97 9.55 -0.08 -33.60
C GLU A 97 9.50 1.45 -33.81
N ASN A 98 8.71 2.16 -33.01
CA ASN A 98 8.61 3.61 -32.99
C ASN A 98 9.52 4.27 -31.93
N GLY A 99 10.46 3.53 -31.36
CA GLY A 99 11.32 3.96 -30.26
C GLY A 99 10.60 4.11 -28.92
N GLY A 100 9.32 3.75 -28.85
CA GLY A 100 8.46 3.94 -27.68
C GLY A 100 8.78 3.00 -26.52
N LEU A 101 8.42 3.44 -25.31
CA LEU A 101 8.33 2.63 -24.10
C LEU A 101 7.13 3.07 -23.25
N THR A 102 6.51 2.11 -22.56
CA THR A 102 5.38 2.29 -21.63
C THR A 102 5.46 1.26 -20.51
#